data_AF-A0A934GUJ0-F1
#
_entry.id   AF-A0A934GUJ0-F1
#
_cell.length_a   1.000
_cell.length_b   1.000
_cell.length_c   1.000
_cell.angle_alpha   90.00
_cell.angle_beta   90.00
_cell.angle_gamma   90.00
#
_symmetry.space_group_name_H-M   'P 1'
#
loop_
_entity.id
_entity.type
_entity.pdbx_description
1 polymer ?
#
loop_
_entity_poly.entity_id
_entity_poly.type
_entity_poly.pdbx_seq_one_letter_code
_entity_poly.pdbx_strand_id
1 'polypeptide(L)'
;MFQPRVRQSLRWVGAIGLIAVLLPTMMMAKADSGGNHSLTWADAPAPPPVRHEGDAETRWGWEMYADVFGPFFTDPYQVGDRTTFALGESPSDVYDMELYYRSQYAYFWFEPGTDVDMENLQATGDYFDKRIWWLDREIFGPNASPGIDGDTRIHLVHVNEFYPGLLGFFSPKDQCAQHICPSSNQRDAVYLMLNENPLGSEQYYATLAHEFQHLIQFNRDGNEYRWMDEGLSQLAEHLIGVVDNEVNHFNVEQFMADTNRPLNSWSLDYYEQSAYYGAGYLFSVYLYERFGSDFIKALTLNPHDGLAAVYDTLQQTGQNTTLNELMIDWYIASLIDNPYVGDGRYYYQTYDLTTTPPLVDLGSVKREFVYNSSANQYGADYLSVEFPGTYQLDFNGSTATPLVDVAPASGEWMWWSYNAVGAASSLTRTVDLTRVTGATLRYNLWWETGELPDYLHVLVSTNNGQRWDPLSGHHMQYPDGYSTAPGLHYSGYSDGWVADEIDLSRYAGQDIQIRFEYITNNAMTGPGFLLDDVEIPEIGLKDDVETSDSGWIVDGFLRTQQTVGQDWSVAVVKMSDPVEVEYVPVEAGQSNMSIDVPEGGAVVIVSAQAPFTLEPAKYRLTLTPTD
;
A
#
# COMPACT_ATOMS: atom_id res chain seq x y z
N MET A 1 75.49 -13.61 23.75
CA MET A 1 74.54 -12.54 24.15
C MET A 1 73.36 -12.65 23.20
N PHE A 2 72.28 -13.25 23.71
CA PHE A 2 70.99 -13.65 23.11
C PHE A 2 70.91 -14.24 21.68
N GLN A 3 70.78 -15.57 21.66
CA GLN A 3 70.22 -16.47 20.64
C GLN A 3 68.65 -16.39 20.63
N PRO A 4 67.91 -17.14 19.77
CA PRO A 4 68.05 -17.34 18.31
C PRO A 4 66.70 -17.39 17.52
N ARG A 5 66.81 -17.40 16.17
CA ARG A 5 65.97 -18.07 15.14
C ARG A 5 64.47 -17.76 15.01
N VAL A 6 64.08 -17.34 13.79
CA VAL A 6 62.83 -17.81 13.14
C VAL A 6 63.10 -18.06 11.65
N ARG A 7 62.70 -19.24 11.15
CA ARG A 7 62.60 -19.61 9.72
C ARG A 7 61.13 -19.94 9.43
N GLN A 8 60.63 -19.34 8.35
CA GLN A 8 59.56 -19.79 7.43
C GLN A 8 58.15 -20.08 7.97
N SER A 9 57.17 -19.34 7.43
CA SER A 9 55.90 -19.91 6.96
C SER A 9 55.21 -19.01 5.93
N LEU A 10 54.52 -19.68 5.01
CA LEU A 10 53.68 -19.17 3.93
C LEU A 10 52.61 -18.19 4.45
N ARG A 11 52.38 -17.12 3.70
CA ARG A 11 51.26 -16.20 3.91
C ARG A 11 49.98 -16.77 3.28
N TRP A 12 49.03 -17.11 4.15
CA TRP A 12 47.60 -17.13 3.86
C TRP A 12 47.11 -15.68 3.71
N VAL A 13 46.37 -15.38 2.65
CA VAL A 13 45.54 -14.17 2.55
C VAL A 13 44.10 -14.64 2.74
N GLY A 14 43.59 -14.48 3.96
CA GLY A 14 42.16 -14.61 4.25
C GLY A 14 41.45 -13.34 3.80
N ALA A 15 40.46 -13.49 2.93
CA ALA A 15 39.49 -12.46 2.62
C ALA A 15 38.58 -12.28 3.83
N ILE A 16 38.65 -11.10 4.46
CA ILE A 16 37.65 -10.64 5.43
C ILE A 16 36.51 -10.06 4.59
N GLY A 17 35.42 -10.81 4.45
CA GLY A 17 34.15 -10.27 4.00
C GLY A 17 33.58 -9.39 5.10
N LEU A 18 33.45 -8.09 4.83
CA LEU A 18 32.62 -7.21 5.64
C LEU A 18 31.17 -7.65 5.49
N ILE A 19 30.60 -8.21 6.56
CA ILE A 19 29.15 -8.25 6.75
C ILE A 19 28.77 -6.80 7.08
N ALA A 20 28.22 -6.09 6.11
CA ALA A 20 27.51 -4.84 6.35
C ALA A 20 26.19 -5.22 7.04
N VAL A 21 26.19 -5.19 8.37
CA VAL A 21 24.94 -5.10 9.13
C VAL A 21 24.39 -3.72 8.83
N LEU A 22 23.43 -3.65 7.90
CA LEU A 22 22.52 -2.51 7.78
C LEU A 22 21.70 -2.52 9.06
N LEU A 23 22.17 -1.81 10.07
CA LEU A 23 21.31 -1.35 11.16
C LEU A 23 20.25 -0.46 10.49
N PRO A 24 18.95 -0.73 10.66
CA PRO A 24 17.95 0.27 10.28
C PRO A 24 18.32 1.52 11.06
N THR A 25 18.59 2.61 10.34
CA THR A 25 18.55 3.94 10.94
C THR A 25 17.15 4.10 11.49
N MET A 26 16.99 3.90 12.80
CA MET A 26 15.85 4.44 13.53
C MET A 26 15.81 5.93 13.19
N MET A 27 14.94 6.31 12.25
CA MET A 27 14.47 7.68 12.17
C MET A 27 13.79 7.91 13.52
N MET A 28 14.48 8.62 14.42
CA MET A 28 13.81 9.18 15.58
C MET A 28 12.70 10.07 15.03
N ALA A 29 11.45 9.63 15.21
CA ALA A 29 10.28 10.48 15.03
C ALA A 29 10.58 11.81 15.73
N LYS A 30 10.43 12.91 14.98
CA LYS A 30 10.57 14.25 15.53
C LYS A 30 9.56 14.37 16.67
N ALA A 31 10.04 14.69 17.87
CA ALA A 31 9.16 14.99 19.00
C ALA A 31 8.21 16.13 18.60
N ASP A 32 6.92 15.81 18.58
CA ASP A 32 5.85 16.72 18.20
C ASP A 32 5.75 17.87 19.20
N SER A 33 5.83 19.10 18.69
CA SER A 33 5.99 20.33 19.47
C SER A 33 4.64 20.87 19.94
N GLY A 34 3.88 20.10 20.73
CA GLY A 34 2.82 20.56 21.64
C GLY A 34 1.79 21.58 21.11
N GLY A 35 1.60 21.67 19.79
CA GLY A 35 0.61 22.51 19.14
C GLY A 35 -0.62 21.70 18.75
N ASN A 36 -1.68 22.37 18.33
CA ASN A 36 -2.84 21.75 17.69
C ASN A 36 -2.41 21.27 16.29
N HIS A 37 -1.65 20.17 16.24
CA HIS A 37 -1.10 19.57 15.03
C HIS A 37 -2.14 18.62 14.44
N SER A 38 -2.64 18.94 13.25
CA SER A 38 -3.49 18.01 12.51
C SER A 38 -2.61 17.12 11.65
N LEU A 39 -2.88 15.82 11.64
CA LEU A 39 -2.08 14.85 10.88
C LEU A 39 -2.06 15.21 9.38
N THR A 40 -0.87 15.09 8.79
CA THR A 40 -0.58 15.26 7.37
C THR A 40 0.12 14.02 6.83
N TRP A 41 0.28 13.88 5.51
CA TRP A 41 1.09 12.80 4.94
C TRP A 41 2.55 12.79 5.41
N ALA A 42 3.09 13.92 5.89
CA ALA A 42 4.42 13.97 6.49
C ALA A 42 4.50 13.22 7.84
N ASP A 43 3.35 12.95 8.46
CA ASP A 43 3.23 12.20 9.71
C ASP A 43 2.96 10.71 9.45
N ALA A 44 2.76 10.29 8.20
CA ALA A 44 2.51 8.90 7.86
C ALA A 44 3.70 8.03 8.32
N PRO A 45 3.47 6.99 9.13
CA PRO A 45 4.54 6.09 9.51
C PRO A 45 4.81 5.08 8.39
N ALA A 46 5.87 4.30 8.56
CA ALA A 46 6.23 3.16 7.72
C ALA A 46 6.33 1.93 8.63
N PRO A 47 5.18 1.38 9.09
CA PRO A 47 5.19 0.24 9.98
C PRO A 47 5.85 -0.97 9.30
N PRO A 48 6.54 -1.84 10.05
CA PRO A 48 7.16 -3.02 9.47
C PRO A 48 6.16 -3.91 8.71
N PRO A 49 6.52 -4.42 7.52
CA PRO A 49 5.66 -5.30 6.74
C PRO A 49 5.36 -6.62 7.48
N VAL A 50 4.16 -7.12 7.26
CA VAL A 50 3.63 -8.42 7.66
C VAL A 50 3.03 -9.07 6.43
N ARG A 51 3.79 -9.96 5.80
CA ARG A 51 3.38 -10.68 4.60
C ARG A 51 2.46 -11.86 4.93
N HIS A 52 2.65 -12.44 6.12
CA HIS A 52 1.84 -13.50 6.71
C HIS A 52 2.21 -13.68 8.20
N GLU A 53 1.54 -14.59 8.92
CA GLU A 53 1.75 -14.85 10.36
C GLU A 53 3.20 -15.09 10.78
N GLY A 54 4.00 -15.78 9.95
CA GLY A 54 5.42 -15.99 10.23
C GLY A 54 6.26 -14.71 10.43
N ASP A 55 5.87 -13.56 9.86
CA ASP A 55 6.51 -12.28 10.19
C ASP A 55 6.22 -11.89 11.64
N ALA A 56 4.99 -12.05 12.11
CA ALA A 56 4.61 -11.82 13.51
C ALA A 56 5.34 -12.77 14.47
N GLU A 57 5.37 -14.07 14.16
CA GLU A 57 6.06 -15.07 14.99
C GLU A 57 7.58 -14.80 15.08
N THR A 58 8.18 -14.34 13.99
CA THR A 58 9.59 -13.91 13.99
C THR A 58 9.80 -12.66 14.84
N ARG A 59 8.91 -11.65 14.72
CA ARG A 59 8.95 -10.43 15.54
C ARG A 59 8.79 -10.72 17.03
N TRP A 60 8.06 -11.77 17.37
CA TRP A 60 7.82 -12.20 18.75
C TRP A 60 8.92 -13.09 19.31
N GLY A 61 9.91 -13.45 18.49
CA GLY A 61 10.98 -14.38 18.87
C GLY A 61 10.48 -15.79 19.15
N TRP A 62 9.39 -16.20 18.50
CA TRP A 62 8.88 -17.57 18.52
C TRP A 62 9.55 -18.42 17.47
N GLU A 63 9.75 -17.84 16.29
CA GLU A 63 10.44 -18.46 15.16
C GLU A 63 11.68 -17.66 14.76
N MET A 64 12.62 -18.33 14.09
CA MET A 64 13.75 -17.66 13.45
C MET A 64 13.39 -17.30 12.03
N TYR A 65 13.87 -16.15 11.54
CA TYR A 65 13.63 -15.71 10.16
C TYR A 65 13.95 -16.78 9.10
N ALA A 66 15.06 -17.51 9.29
CA ALA A 66 15.48 -18.56 8.34
C ALA A 66 14.56 -19.81 8.36
N ASP A 67 13.86 -20.06 9.47
CA ASP A 67 12.94 -21.19 9.57
C ASP A 67 11.61 -20.86 8.88
N VAL A 68 11.24 -19.57 8.80
CA VAL A 68 10.02 -19.08 8.16
C VAL A 68 10.22 -18.74 6.68
N PHE A 69 11.32 -18.08 6.32
CA PHE A 69 11.58 -17.53 4.98
C PHE A 69 12.74 -18.21 4.24
N GLY A 70 13.26 -19.31 4.80
CA GLY A 70 14.29 -20.11 4.15
C GLY A 70 15.69 -19.46 4.12
N PRO A 71 16.56 -19.88 3.18
CA PRO A 71 16.21 -20.64 1.98
C PRO A 71 15.86 -22.11 2.23
N PHE A 72 14.85 -22.61 1.52
CA PHE A 72 14.40 -24.01 1.46
C PHE A 72 14.97 -24.69 0.22
N PHE A 73 16.28 -25.00 0.27
CA PHE A 73 17.05 -25.44 -0.88
C PHE A 73 16.39 -26.54 -1.72
N THR A 74 16.21 -26.28 -3.01
CA THR A 74 15.89 -27.29 -4.02
C THR A 74 17.08 -27.56 -4.95
N ASP A 75 17.14 -28.77 -5.51
CA ASP A 75 18.13 -29.09 -6.54
C ASP A 75 17.73 -28.42 -7.88
N PRO A 76 18.68 -27.89 -8.67
CA PRO A 76 18.36 -27.29 -9.97
C PRO A 76 17.72 -28.30 -10.94
N TYR A 77 16.55 -27.98 -11.45
CA TYR A 77 15.77 -28.86 -12.33
C TYR A 77 16.33 -28.96 -13.76
N GLN A 78 16.09 -30.10 -14.38
CA GLN A 78 16.41 -30.43 -15.77
C GLN A 78 15.13 -30.67 -16.58
N VAL A 79 15.19 -30.40 -17.89
CA VAL A 79 14.07 -30.67 -18.79
C VAL A 79 13.66 -32.15 -18.70
N GLY A 80 12.35 -32.39 -18.53
CA GLY A 80 11.75 -33.70 -18.29
C GLY A 80 11.58 -34.06 -16.81
N ASP A 81 12.14 -33.29 -15.88
CA ASP A 81 11.86 -33.47 -14.46
C ASP A 81 10.38 -33.21 -14.17
N ARG A 82 9.86 -33.95 -13.18
CA ARG A 82 8.48 -33.84 -12.74
C ARG A 82 8.42 -33.48 -11.26
N THR A 83 7.49 -32.60 -10.93
CA THR A 83 7.22 -32.16 -9.56
C THR A 83 5.76 -31.80 -9.43
N THR A 84 5.34 -31.38 -8.25
CA THR A 84 3.99 -30.92 -7.99
C THR A 84 3.97 -29.45 -7.60
N PHE A 85 2.86 -28.78 -7.92
CA PHE A 85 2.55 -27.43 -7.45
C PHE A 85 1.16 -27.38 -6.82
N ALA A 86 1.05 -26.78 -5.64
CA ALA A 86 -0.23 -26.50 -4.99
C ALA A 86 -0.71 -25.10 -5.42
N LEU A 87 -1.75 -25.02 -6.25
CA LEU A 87 -2.23 -23.74 -6.80
C LEU A 87 -3.24 -23.05 -5.90
N GLY A 88 -4.04 -23.81 -5.15
CA GLY A 88 -5.04 -23.29 -4.22
C GLY A 88 -4.55 -23.18 -2.77
N GLU A 89 -5.45 -22.73 -1.90
CA GLU A 89 -5.25 -22.72 -0.45
C GLU A 89 -5.28 -24.13 0.15
N SER A 90 -6.00 -25.06 -0.48
CA SER A 90 -6.08 -26.43 -0.01
C SER A 90 -4.79 -27.20 -0.34
N PRO A 91 -4.20 -27.93 0.63
CA PRO A 91 -3.11 -28.88 0.37
C PRO A 91 -3.50 -30.02 -0.59
N SER A 92 -4.79 -30.16 -0.94
CA SER A 92 -5.26 -31.12 -1.94
C SER A 92 -5.22 -30.60 -3.38
N ASP A 93 -5.12 -29.29 -3.58
CA ASP A 93 -5.24 -28.65 -4.90
C ASP A 93 -3.88 -28.64 -5.60
N VAL A 94 -3.38 -29.86 -5.82
CA VAL A 94 -2.02 -30.14 -6.26
C VAL A 94 -2.03 -30.65 -7.69
N TYR A 95 -1.18 -30.06 -8.53
CA TYR A 95 -1.06 -30.34 -9.94
C TYR A 95 0.29 -30.99 -10.23
N ASP A 96 0.28 -32.10 -10.95
CA ASP A 96 1.49 -32.69 -11.51
C ASP A 96 2.00 -31.80 -12.64
N MET A 97 3.30 -31.50 -12.62
CA MET A 97 3.95 -30.64 -13.60
C MET A 97 5.22 -31.27 -14.14
N GLU A 98 5.51 -31.03 -15.41
CA GLU A 98 6.74 -31.45 -16.09
C GLU A 98 7.46 -30.23 -16.64
N LEU A 99 8.79 -30.18 -16.43
CA LEU A 99 9.62 -29.09 -16.91
C LEU A 99 9.90 -29.27 -18.41
N TYR A 100 9.33 -28.41 -19.25
CA TYR A 100 9.50 -28.52 -20.71
C TYR A 100 10.68 -27.69 -21.21
N TYR A 101 10.96 -26.55 -20.57
CA TYR A 101 12.04 -25.66 -20.98
C TYR A 101 12.65 -24.92 -19.80
N ARG A 102 13.92 -24.55 -19.95
CA ARG A 102 14.68 -23.81 -18.94
C ARG A 102 15.44 -22.70 -19.65
N SER A 103 15.13 -21.46 -19.30
CA SER A 103 15.83 -20.28 -19.78
C SER A 103 16.98 -19.89 -18.84
N GLN A 104 17.57 -18.70 -19.05
CA GLN A 104 18.56 -18.15 -18.13
C GLN A 104 17.96 -17.92 -16.75
N TYR A 105 16.75 -17.36 -16.66
CA TYR A 105 16.14 -16.90 -15.41
C TYR A 105 14.83 -17.61 -15.02
N ALA A 106 14.33 -18.55 -15.82
CA ALA A 106 13.08 -19.25 -15.50
C ALA A 106 13.08 -20.75 -15.85
N TYR A 107 12.28 -21.49 -15.08
CA TYR A 107 11.82 -22.84 -15.39
C TYR A 107 10.38 -22.77 -15.92
N PHE A 108 10.10 -23.43 -17.06
CA PHE A 108 8.78 -23.43 -17.70
C PHE A 108 8.09 -24.79 -17.51
N TRP A 109 7.16 -24.82 -16.56
CA TRP A 109 6.42 -26.00 -16.14
C TRP A 109 5.06 -26.07 -16.83
N PHE A 110 4.66 -27.28 -17.23
CA PHE A 110 3.37 -27.54 -17.87
C PHE A 110 2.73 -28.83 -17.33
N GLU A 111 1.41 -28.92 -17.42
CA GLU A 111 0.70 -30.18 -17.17
C GLU A 111 1.23 -31.29 -18.11
N PRO A 112 1.55 -32.49 -17.61
CA PRO A 112 2.10 -33.56 -18.44
C PRO A 112 1.21 -33.90 -19.64
N GLY A 113 1.77 -33.83 -20.85
CA GLY A 113 1.06 -34.11 -22.10
C GLY A 113 0.42 -32.89 -22.75
N THR A 114 0.62 -31.68 -22.19
CA THR A 114 0.31 -30.43 -22.87
C THR A 114 1.05 -30.35 -24.22
N ASP A 115 0.32 -29.97 -25.27
CA ASP A 115 0.89 -29.77 -26.60
C ASP A 115 1.50 -28.36 -26.68
N VAL A 116 2.82 -28.27 -26.71
CA VAL A 116 3.56 -27.01 -26.69
C VAL A 116 4.45 -26.92 -27.91
N ASP A 117 4.30 -25.83 -28.68
CA ASP A 117 5.25 -25.48 -29.74
C ASP A 117 6.58 -25.06 -29.11
N MET A 118 7.60 -25.91 -29.26
CA MET A 118 8.92 -25.69 -28.67
C MET A 118 9.67 -24.50 -29.26
N GLU A 119 9.41 -24.11 -30.52
CA GLU A 119 10.02 -22.91 -31.10
C GLU A 119 9.42 -21.66 -30.44
N ASN A 120 8.10 -21.65 -30.27
CA ASN A 120 7.40 -20.58 -29.58
C ASN A 120 7.82 -20.50 -28.10
N LEU A 121 7.91 -21.62 -27.39
CA LEU A 121 8.38 -21.67 -25.99
C LEU A 121 9.79 -21.12 -25.82
N GLN A 122 10.71 -21.43 -26.75
CA GLN A 122 12.06 -20.88 -26.73
C GLN A 122 12.05 -19.37 -26.98
N ALA A 123 11.24 -18.90 -27.94
CA ALA A 123 11.07 -17.47 -28.20
C ALA A 123 10.49 -16.73 -26.99
N THR A 124 9.50 -17.32 -26.31
CA THR A 124 8.93 -16.80 -25.07
C THR A 124 9.97 -16.70 -23.95
N GLY A 125 10.78 -17.74 -23.74
CA GLY A 125 11.83 -17.67 -22.73
C GLY A 125 12.92 -16.65 -23.05
N ASP A 126 13.27 -16.50 -24.32
CA ASP A 126 14.17 -15.45 -24.78
C ASP A 126 13.58 -14.04 -24.56
N TYR A 127 12.28 -13.87 -24.80
CA TYR A 127 11.58 -12.62 -24.57
C TYR A 127 11.54 -12.27 -23.07
N PHE A 128 11.19 -13.25 -22.22
CA PHE A 128 11.23 -13.07 -20.78
C PHE A 128 12.63 -12.64 -20.31
N ASP A 129 13.68 -13.40 -20.66
CA ASP A 129 15.03 -13.15 -20.17
C ASP A 129 15.62 -11.80 -20.64
N LYS A 130 15.30 -11.37 -21.87
CA LYS A 130 15.92 -10.19 -22.51
C LYS A 130 15.08 -8.91 -22.39
N ARG A 131 13.77 -9.04 -22.17
CA ARG A 131 12.83 -7.91 -22.13
C ARG A 131 12.17 -7.78 -20.76
N ILE A 132 11.31 -8.73 -20.38
CA ILE A 132 10.50 -8.64 -19.15
C ILE A 132 11.41 -8.62 -17.92
N TRP A 133 12.26 -9.64 -17.76
CA TRP A 133 13.18 -9.78 -16.63
C TRP A 133 14.07 -8.55 -16.42
N TRP A 134 14.57 -7.97 -17.51
CA TRP A 134 15.45 -6.80 -17.43
C TRP A 134 14.67 -5.52 -17.13
N LEU A 135 13.56 -5.29 -17.83
CA LEU A 135 12.79 -4.06 -17.72
C LEU A 135 12.14 -3.94 -16.34
N ASP A 136 11.44 -4.98 -15.88
CA ASP A 136 10.73 -4.93 -14.61
C ASP A 136 11.72 -4.78 -13.45
N ARG A 137 12.85 -5.48 -13.51
CA ARG A 137 13.89 -5.33 -12.48
C ARG A 137 14.60 -3.98 -12.49
N GLU A 138 14.67 -3.33 -13.65
CA GLU A 138 15.23 -1.98 -13.78
C GLU A 138 14.28 -0.94 -13.19
N ILE A 139 12.97 -1.09 -13.39
CA ILE A 139 11.96 -0.10 -12.99
C ILE A 139 11.43 -0.32 -11.57
N PHE A 140 11.10 -1.55 -11.20
CA PHE A 140 10.50 -1.91 -9.90
C PHE A 140 11.52 -2.49 -8.91
N GLY A 141 12.76 -2.69 -9.38
CA GLY A 141 13.86 -3.19 -8.57
C GLY A 141 14.03 -4.72 -8.61
N PRO A 142 15.06 -5.27 -7.92
CA PRO A 142 15.36 -6.69 -8.02
C PRO A 142 14.38 -7.56 -7.21
N ASN A 143 13.93 -8.69 -7.76
CA ASN A 143 13.38 -9.78 -6.94
C ASN A 143 14.45 -10.41 -6.02
N ALA A 144 14.02 -11.23 -5.06
CA ALA A 144 14.94 -12.07 -4.28
C ALA A 144 15.72 -13.00 -5.23
N SER A 145 17.05 -13.01 -5.12
CA SER A 145 17.90 -13.88 -5.95
C SER A 145 19.25 -14.14 -5.26
N PRO A 146 19.56 -15.39 -4.87
CA PRO A 146 18.68 -16.56 -4.95
C PRO A 146 17.36 -16.38 -4.20
N GLY A 147 16.28 -16.97 -4.73
CA GLY A 147 14.92 -16.90 -4.20
C GLY A 147 14.75 -17.75 -2.93
N ILE A 148 13.50 -17.94 -2.50
CA ILE A 148 13.21 -18.67 -1.27
C ILE A 148 13.67 -20.13 -1.28
N ASP A 149 13.83 -20.73 -2.46
CA ASP A 149 14.34 -22.10 -2.65
C ASP A 149 15.86 -22.17 -2.88
N GLY A 150 16.56 -21.04 -2.78
CA GLY A 150 17.99 -20.95 -3.06
C GLY A 150 18.37 -21.06 -4.54
N ASP A 151 17.42 -21.07 -5.48
CA ASP A 151 17.69 -20.99 -6.93
C ASP A 151 17.66 -19.52 -7.40
N THR A 152 18.41 -19.23 -8.46
CA THR A 152 18.39 -17.92 -9.15
C THR A 152 17.31 -17.81 -10.21
N ARG A 153 16.63 -18.92 -10.54
CA ARG A 153 15.52 -18.97 -11.49
C ARG A 153 14.18 -18.96 -10.78
N ILE A 154 13.21 -18.29 -11.38
CA ILE A 154 11.81 -18.37 -10.95
C ILE A 154 11.10 -19.53 -11.66
N HIS A 155 9.93 -19.90 -11.16
CA HIS A 155 9.08 -20.96 -11.68
C HIS A 155 7.89 -20.35 -12.42
N LEU A 156 7.84 -20.52 -13.74
CA LEU A 156 6.68 -20.17 -14.57
C LEU A 156 5.83 -21.41 -14.76
N VAL A 157 4.68 -21.46 -14.08
CA VAL A 157 3.80 -22.63 -14.00
C VAL A 157 2.58 -22.43 -14.87
N HIS A 158 2.44 -23.26 -15.89
CA HIS A 158 1.36 -23.17 -16.87
C HIS A 158 0.34 -24.26 -16.64
N VAL A 159 -0.91 -23.85 -16.49
CA VAL A 159 -2.09 -24.74 -16.49
C VAL A 159 -3.05 -24.29 -17.58
N ASN A 160 -3.91 -25.18 -18.05
CA ASN A 160 -4.92 -24.78 -19.05
C ASN A 160 -5.92 -23.78 -18.45
N GLU A 161 -6.46 -24.08 -17.27
CA GLU A 161 -7.44 -23.24 -16.55
C GLU A 161 -7.44 -23.64 -15.07
N PHE A 162 -7.48 -22.65 -14.18
CA PHE A 162 -7.69 -22.84 -12.74
C PHE A 162 -9.06 -22.29 -12.31
N TYR A 163 -9.35 -21.05 -12.68
CA TYR A 163 -10.65 -20.41 -12.58
C TYR A 163 -11.00 -19.72 -13.91
N PRO A 164 -12.27 -19.74 -14.34
CA PRO A 164 -12.69 -19.04 -15.55
C PRO A 164 -12.38 -17.53 -15.48
N GLY A 165 -11.78 -16.97 -16.53
CA GLY A 165 -11.44 -15.54 -16.62
C GLY A 165 -10.19 -15.10 -15.86
N LEU A 166 -9.52 -16.01 -15.15
CA LEU A 166 -8.22 -15.72 -14.52
C LEU A 166 -7.11 -15.78 -15.57
N LEU A 167 -6.27 -14.76 -15.65
CA LEU A 167 -5.18 -14.66 -16.62
C LEU A 167 -3.87 -15.27 -16.09
N GLY A 168 -3.53 -14.90 -14.87
CA GLY A 168 -2.36 -15.35 -14.13
C GLY A 168 -2.51 -14.94 -12.67
N PHE A 169 -1.56 -15.37 -11.84
CA PHE A 169 -1.41 -14.85 -10.49
C PHE A 169 0.00 -15.13 -9.95
N PHE A 170 0.48 -14.23 -9.11
CA PHE A 170 1.50 -14.47 -8.09
C PHE A 170 0.84 -14.86 -6.76
N SER A 171 1.47 -15.76 -6.00
CA SER A 171 0.94 -16.18 -4.69
C SER A 171 1.94 -15.92 -3.56
N PRO A 172 1.67 -14.96 -2.67
CA PRO A 172 2.47 -14.73 -1.46
C PRO A 172 2.68 -15.96 -0.58
N LYS A 173 1.74 -16.92 -0.59
CA LYS A 173 1.83 -18.17 0.20
C LYS A 173 3.04 -19.01 -0.19
N ASP A 174 3.55 -18.89 -1.41
CA ASP A 174 4.71 -19.66 -1.87
C ASP A 174 6.04 -19.13 -1.32
N GLN A 175 5.99 -17.99 -0.63
CA GLN A 175 7.14 -17.30 -0.06
C GLN A 175 7.25 -17.50 1.46
N CYS A 176 6.80 -18.64 1.96
CA CYS A 176 6.82 -18.99 3.39
C CYS A 176 7.11 -20.48 3.62
N ALA A 177 7.47 -20.87 4.85
CA ALA A 177 7.63 -22.26 5.23
C ALA A 177 6.29 -23.02 5.24
N GLN A 178 6.31 -24.29 4.83
CA GLN A 178 5.10 -25.14 4.84
C GLN A 178 4.48 -25.37 6.22
N HIS A 179 5.24 -25.23 7.31
CA HIS A 179 4.65 -25.33 8.65
C HIS A 179 3.89 -24.06 9.07
N ILE A 180 4.14 -22.93 8.38
CA ILE A 180 3.42 -21.66 8.53
C ILE A 180 2.29 -21.58 7.50
N CYS A 181 2.58 -21.75 6.21
CA CYS A 181 1.55 -21.86 5.16
C CYS A 181 1.55 -23.27 4.53
N PRO A 182 0.64 -24.17 4.94
CA PRO A 182 0.64 -25.58 4.55
C PRO A 182 0.62 -25.90 3.05
N SER A 183 0.06 -25.03 2.22
CA SER A 183 -0.01 -25.18 0.77
C SER A 183 1.09 -24.42 0.01
N SER A 184 2.14 -23.96 0.73
CA SER A 184 3.28 -23.28 0.12
C SER A 184 4.09 -24.21 -0.78
N ASN A 185 4.41 -23.72 -1.97
CA ASN A 185 5.37 -24.37 -2.86
C ASN A 185 6.83 -24.07 -2.50
N GLN A 186 7.08 -23.13 -1.58
CA GLN A 186 8.42 -22.68 -1.19
C GLN A 186 9.28 -22.35 -2.41
N ARG A 187 8.72 -21.58 -3.35
CA ARG A 187 9.32 -21.23 -4.65
C ARG A 187 8.91 -19.82 -5.07
N ASP A 188 9.80 -19.15 -5.79
CA ASP A 188 9.46 -17.91 -6.51
C ASP A 188 8.67 -18.30 -7.75
N ALA A 189 7.34 -18.36 -7.64
CA ALA A 189 6.46 -18.90 -8.67
C ALA A 189 5.46 -17.86 -9.20
N VAL A 190 5.24 -17.92 -10.52
CA VAL A 190 4.19 -17.20 -11.24
C VAL A 190 3.35 -18.24 -11.99
N TYR A 191 2.03 -18.12 -11.89
CA TYR A 191 1.06 -19.04 -12.48
C TYR A 191 0.36 -18.40 -13.66
N LEU A 192 0.23 -19.13 -14.77
CA LEU A 192 -0.29 -18.61 -16.05
C LEU A 192 -1.35 -19.54 -16.64
N MET A 193 -2.46 -18.96 -17.10
CA MET A 193 -3.61 -19.69 -17.64
C MET A 193 -3.55 -19.71 -19.17
N LEU A 194 -3.26 -20.86 -19.77
CA LEU A 194 -3.04 -20.98 -21.22
C LEU A 194 -4.31 -20.81 -22.07
N ASN A 195 -5.50 -21.07 -21.51
CA ASN A 195 -6.77 -20.89 -22.23
C ASN A 195 -7.09 -19.42 -22.47
N GLU A 196 -6.78 -18.55 -21.51
CA GLU A 196 -7.01 -17.11 -21.61
C GLU A 196 -5.83 -16.41 -22.30
N ASN A 197 -4.61 -16.89 -22.04
CA ASN A 197 -3.36 -16.28 -22.51
C ASN A 197 -2.48 -17.30 -23.24
N PRO A 198 -2.75 -17.60 -24.53
CA PRO A 198 -1.95 -18.56 -25.28
C PRO A 198 -0.47 -18.18 -25.29
N LEU A 199 0.40 -19.19 -25.13
CA LEU A 199 1.85 -19.01 -25.07
C LEU A 199 2.35 -18.14 -26.24
N GLY A 200 3.15 -17.12 -25.91
CA GLY A 200 3.76 -16.22 -26.90
C GLY A 200 2.83 -15.16 -27.50
N SER A 201 1.56 -15.09 -27.06
CA SER A 201 0.67 -13.97 -27.38
C SER A 201 1.07 -12.68 -26.66
N GLU A 202 0.57 -11.53 -27.15
CA GLU A 202 0.76 -10.23 -26.49
C GLU A 202 0.19 -10.24 -25.08
N GLN A 203 -1.02 -10.78 -24.91
CA GLN A 203 -1.67 -10.94 -23.62
C GLN A 203 -0.83 -11.81 -22.66
N TYR A 204 -0.24 -12.92 -23.14
CA TYR A 204 0.65 -13.73 -22.32
C TYR A 204 1.85 -12.93 -21.80
N TYR A 205 2.48 -12.11 -22.65
CA TYR A 205 3.63 -11.30 -22.23
C TYR A 205 3.22 -10.19 -21.25
N ALA A 206 2.06 -9.57 -21.45
CA ALA A 206 1.50 -8.59 -20.52
C ALA A 206 1.26 -9.22 -19.14
N THR A 207 0.50 -10.32 -19.08
CA THR A 207 0.24 -11.02 -17.82
C THR A 207 1.53 -11.51 -17.16
N LEU A 208 2.51 -12.02 -17.91
CA LEU A 208 3.79 -12.43 -17.32
C LEU A 208 4.57 -11.24 -16.72
N ALA A 209 4.54 -10.06 -17.33
CA ALA A 209 5.17 -8.87 -16.75
C ALA A 209 4.42 -8.38 -15.50
N HIS A 210 3.09 -8.39 -15.54
CA HIS A 210 2.22 -8.08 -14.40
C HIS A 210 2.55 -8.94 -13.17
N GLU A 211 2.46 -10.27 -13.31
CA GLU A 211 2.68 -11.18 -12.18
C GLU A 211 4.15 -11.21 -11.72
N PHE A 212 5.09 -10.92 -12.62
CA PHE A 212 6.50 -10.78 -12.23
C PHE A 212 6.75 -9.49 -11.44
N GLN A 213 6.04 -8.40 -11.74
CA GLN A 213 6.07 -7.19 -10.91
C GLN A 213 5.58 -7.51 -9.49
N HIS A 214 4.48 -8.24 -9.30
CA HIS A 214 4.01 -8.61 -7.95
C HIS A 214 5.06 -9.41 -7.17
N LEU A 215 5.74 -10.37 -7.81
CA LEU A 215 6.83 -11.11 -7.17
C LEU A 215 8.00 -10.19 -6.76
N ILE A 216 8.33 -9.19 -7.57
CA ILE A 216 9.33 -8.17 -7.24
C ILE A 216 8.86 -7.34 -6.04
N GLN A 217 7.65 -6.79 -6.10
CA GLN A 217 7.08 -5.91 -5.09
C GLN A 217 6.99 -6.62 -3.74
N PHE A 218 6.49 -7.86 -3.72
CA PHE A 218 6.40 -8.68 -2.51
C PHE A 218 7.73 -8.79 -1.74
N ASN A 219 8.85 -8.88 -2.46
CA ASN A 219 10.18 -9.01 -1.88
C ASN A 219 10.78 -7.67 -1.41
N ARG A 220 10.21 -6.55 -1.85
CA ARG A 220 10.70 -5.19 -1.59
C ARG A 220 9.88 -4.51 -0.52
N ASP A 221 8.58 -4.51 -0.74
CA ASP A 221 7.57 -3.74 -0.05
C ASP A 221 6.23 -4.48 -0.21
N GLY A 222 6.14 -5.65 0.43
CA GLY A 222 5.02 -6.58 0.27
C GLY A 222 3.73 -6.19 0.99
N ASN A 223 3.65 -4.96 1.46
CA ASN A 223 2.52 -4.37 2.18
C ASN A 223 1.95 -3.11 1.50
N GLU A 224 2.39 -2.81 0.28
CA GLU A 224 1.84 -1.71 -0.52
C GLU A 224 0.32 -1.85 -0.70
N TYR A 225 -0.38 -0.72 -0.71
CA TYR A 225 -1.82 -0.70 -0.93
C TYR A 225 -2.15 -1.26 -2.31
N ARG A 226 -3.15 -2.15 -2.35
CA ARG A 226 -3.58 -2.87 -3.56
C ARG A 226 -3.78 -1.98 -4.78
N TRP A 227 -4.38 -0.80 -4.65
CA TRP A 227 -4.59 0.10 -5.80
C TRP A 227 -3.28 0.56 -6.45
N MET A 228 -2.22 0.72 -5.66
CA MET A 228 -0.90 1.11 -6.13
C MET A 228 -0.15 -0.10 -6.70
N ASP A 229 -0.16 -1.24 -6.00
CA ASP A 229 0.50 -2.47 -6.46
C ASP A 229 -0.05 -2.95 -7.82
N GLU A 230 -1.37 -2.96 -7.98
CA GLU A 230 -2.04 -3.28 -9.26
C GLU A 230 -1.75 -2.21 -10.32
N GLY A 231 -1.72 -0.92 -9.95
CA GLY A 231 -1.35 0.16 -10.86
C GLY A 231 0.08 0.05 -11.39
N LEU A 232 1.03 -0.33 -10.54
CA LEU A 232 2.42 -0.60 -10.90
C LEU A 232 2.56 -1.86 -11.76
N SER A 233 1.78 -2.91 -11.48
CA SER A 233 1.70 -4.11 -12.32
C SER A 233 1.19 -3.80 -13.72
N GLN A 234 0.15 -2.97 -13.84
CA GLN A 234 -0.37 -2.51 -15.12
C GLN A 234 0.60 -1.56 -15.83
N LEU A 235 1.40 -0.79 -15.08
CA LEU A 235 2.50 -0.03 -15.66
C LEU A 235 3.58 -0.98 -16.23
N ALA A 236 3.84 -2.14 -15.62
CA ALA A 236 4.74 -3.15 -16.20
C ALA A 236 4.23 -3.64 -17.56
N GLU A 237 2.93 -3.96 -17.67
CA GLU A 237 2.27 -4.29 -18.95
C GLU A 237 2.43 -3.19 -19.99
N HIS A 238 2.25 -1.93 -19.57
CA HIS A 238 2.37 -0.77 -20.44
C HIS A 238 3.79 -0.60 -20.98
N LEU A 239 4.81 -0.73 -20.11
CA LEU A 239 6.20 -0.47 -20.45
C LEU A 239 6.82 -1.54 -21.34
N ILE A 240 6.35 -2.79 -21.26
CA ILE A 240 6.84 -3.83 -22.19
C ILE A 240 6.43 -3.51 -23.64
N GLY A 241 5.32 -2.80 -23.85
CA GLY A 241 4.91 -2.23 -25.13
C GLY A 241 4.46 -3.26 -26.16
N VAL A 242 3.87 -4.38 -25.71
CA VAL A 242 3.39 -5.47 -26.59
C VAL A 242 1.91 -5.37 -26.93
N VAL A 243 1.18 -4.48 -26.28
CA VAL A 243 -0.25 -4.29 -26.43
C VAL A 243 -0.50 -2.99 -27.17
N ASP A 244 -1.18 -3.06 -28.32
CA ASP A 244 -1.55 -1.89 -29.13
C ASP A 244 -2.64 -1.08 -28.41
N ASN A 245 -2.26 -0.23 -27.44
CA ASN A 245 -3.13 0.72 -26.73
C ASN A 245 -4.37 0.14 -26.01
N GLU A 246 -4.50 -1.19 -25.91
CA GLU A 246 -5.67 -1.86 -25.31
C GLU A 246 -5.47 -2.29 -23.85
N VAL A 247 -4.27 -2.16 -23.27
CA VAL A 247 -4.06 -2.47 -21.85
C VAL A 247 -5.00 -1.63 -21.01
N ASN A 248 -5.92 -2.34 -20.36
CA ASN A 248 -6.85 -1.79 -19.40
C ASN A 248 -7.82 -0.74 -19.95
N HIS A 249 -8.07 -0.68 -21.26
CA HIS A 249 -9.01 0.30 -21.85
C HIS A 249 -10.40 0.24 -21.19
N PHE A 250 -10.96 -0.96 -21.02
CA PHE A 250 -12.23 -1.15 -20.30
C PHE A 250 -12.16 -0.65 -18.84
N ASN A 251 -11.08 -0.95 -18.14
CA ASN A 251 -10.87 -0.55 -16.75
C ASN A 251 -10.78 0.98 -16.63
N VAL A 252 -10.06 1.64 -17.55
CA VAL A 252 -9.99 3.10 -17.66
C VAL A 252 -11.37 3.69 -17.95
N GLU A 253 -12.16 3.11 -18.87
CA GLU A 253 -13.54 3.55 -19.11
C GLU A 253 -14.41 3.46 -17.84
N GLN A 254 -14.26 2.40 -17.02
CA GLN A 254 -14.99 2.26 -15.77
C GLN A 254 -14.60 3.33 -14.74
N PHE A 255 -13.31 3.69 -14.67
CA PHE A 255 -12.86 4.80 -13.82
C PHE A 255 -13.37 6.15 -14.34
N MET A 256 -13.20 6.42 -15.64
CA MET A 256 -13.60 7.70 -16.25
C MET A 256 -15.11 7.93 -16.19
N ALA A 257 -15.92 6.88 -16.06
CA ALA A 257 -17.37 6.98 -15.84
C ALA A 257 -17.74 7.54 -14.45
N ASP A 258 -16.85 7.46 -13.46
CA ASP A 258 -17.02 8.03 -12.12
C ASP A 258 -15.66 8.38 -11.48
N THR A 259 -15.19 9.58 -11.80
CA THR A 259 -13.91 10.14 -11.33
C THR A 259 -13.97 10.70 -9.90
N ASN A 260 -15.16 10.73 -9.28
CA ASN A 260 -15.30 11.03 -7.86
C ASN A 260 -15.04 9.79 -6.99
N ARG A 261 -14.63 8.65 -7.59
CA ARG A 261 -14.14 7.48 -6.85
C ARG A 261 -12.82 7.81 -6.12
N PRO A 262 -12.65 7.42 -4.84
CA PRO A 262 -11.40 7.66 -4.12
C PRO A 262 -10.26 6.82 -4.69
N LEU A 263 -9.21 7.47 -5.21
CA LEU A 263 -8.04 6.82 -5.79
C LEU A 263 -7.37 5.86 -4.80
N ASN A 264 -7.24 6.28 -3.54
CA ASN A 264 -6.53 5.58 -2.49
C ASN A 264 -7.41 4.58 -1.71
N SER A 265 -8.32 3.91 -2.41
CA SER A 265 -9.19 2.90 -1.83
C SER A 265 -9.29 1.66 -2.73
N TRP A 266 -10.00 0.64 -2.26
CA TRP A 266 -10.26 -0.58 -3.01
C TRP A 266 -11.66 -1.11 -2.72
N SER A 267 -12.20 -1.99 -3.56
CA SER A 267 -13.48 -2.67 -3.32
C SER A 267 -13.32 -4.18 -3.43
N LEU A 268 -13.90 -4.92 -2.48
CA LEU A 268 -14.02 -6.38 -2.58
C LEU A 268 -15.15 -6.81 -3.52
N ASP A 269 -16.02 -5.87 -3.96
CA ASP A 269 -17.00 -6.15 -5.00
C ASP A 269 -16.28 -6.30 -6.35
N TYR A 270 -16.27 -7.52 -6.87
CA TYR A 270 -15.69 -7.86 -8.17
C TYR A 270 -16.16 -6.95 -9.31
N TYR A 271 -17.42 -6.48 -9.28
CA TYR A 271 -17.95 -5.63 -10.33
C TYR A 271 -17.43 -4.19 -10.29
N GLU A 272 -16.82 -3.76 -9.19
CA GLU A 272 -16.27 -2.43 -9.01
C GLU A 272 -14.74 -2.37 -9.21
N GLN A 273 -14.06 -3.52 -9.12
CA GLN A 273 -12.59 -3.60 -9.19
C GLN A 273 -12.02 -2.99 -10.46
N SER A 274 -12.68 -3.18 -11.61
CA SER A 274 -12.25 -2.62 -12.90
C SER A 274 -11.96 -1.12 -12.85
N ALA A 275 -12.74 -0.34 -12.09
CA ALA A 275 -12.49 1.09 -11.98
C ALA A 275 -11.29 1.43 -11.10
N TYR A 276 -10.98 0.61 -10.09
CA TYR A 276 -9.78 0.79 -9.26
C TYR A 276 -8.51 0.44 -10.04
N TYR A 277 -8.55 -0.66 -10.80
CA TYR A 277 -7.54 -0.98 -11.80
C TYR A 277 -7.36 0.18 -12.80
N GLY A 278 -8.46 0.74 -13.33
CA GLY A 278 -8.39 1.88 -14.26
C GLY A 278 -7.73 3.11 -13.66
N ALA A 279 -8.08 3.45 -12.41
CA ALA A 279 -7.53 4.59 -11.69
C ALA A 279 -6.03 4.40 -11.40
N GLY A 280 -5.65 3.24 -10.84
CA GLY A 280 -4.26 2.91 -10.51
C GLY A 280 -3.35 2.89 -11.73
N TYR A 281 -3.80 2.26 -12.82
CA TYR A 281 -3.10 2.27 -14.11
C TYR A 281 -2.90 3.69 -14.64
N LEU A 282 -3.98 4.46 -14.78
CA LEU A 282 -3.93 5.78 -15.40
C LEU A 282 -3.07 6.74 -14.58
N PHE A 283 -3.14 6.67 -13.25
CA PHE A 283 -2.28 7.45 -12.37
C PHE A 283 -0.80 7.02 -12.47
N SER A 284 -0.52 5.72 -12.53
CA SER A 284 0.85 5.20 -12.66
C SER A 284 1.52 5.60 -13.97
N VAL A 285 0.77 5.55 -15.08
CA VAL A 285 1.23 6.08 -16.38
C VAL A 285 1.50 7.58 -16.28
N TYR A 286 0.59 8.35 -15.66
CA TYR A 286 0.79 9.78 -15.47
C TYR A 286 2.05 10.12 -14.67
N LEU A 287 2.29 9.41 -13.56
CA LEU A 287 3.51 9.57 -12.74
C LEU A 287 4.77 9.25 -13.55
N TYR A 288 4.76 8.15 -14.30
CA TYR A 288 5.87 7.71 -15.12
C TYR A 288 6.20 8.74 -16.21
N GLU A 289 5.21 9.25 -16.92
CA GLU A 289 5.43 10.20 -18.01
C GLU A 289 5.80 11.59 -17.50
N ARG A 290 5.23 12.01 -16.37
CA ARG A 290 5.50 13.32 -15.76
C ARG A 290 6.87 13.40 -15.10
N PHE A 291 7.31 12.34 -14.44
CA PHE A 291 8.53 12.36 -13.60
C PHE A 291 9.62 11.36 -14.03
N GLY A 292 9.32 10.44 -14.94
CA GLY A 292 10.28 9.48 -15.50
C GLY A 292 10.48 8.24 -14.63
N SER A 293 11.28 7.29 -15.16
CA SER A 293 11.53 5.99 -14.50
C SER A 293 12.19 6.11 -13.13
N ASP A 294 13.01 7.13 -12.90
CA ASP A 294 13.71 7.31 -11.63
C ASP A 294 12.73 7.66 -10.49
N PHE A 295 11.61 8.31 -10.80
CA PHE A 295 10.53 8.52 -9.85
C PHE A 295 9.83 7.21 -9.51
N ILE A 296 9.48 6.40 -10.51
CA ILE A 296 8.84 5.07 -10.29
C ILE A 296 9.76 4.14 -9.48
N LYS A 297 11.07 4.14 -9.75
CA LYS A 297 12.05 3.40 -8.94
C LYS A 297 12.10 3.86 -7.49
N ALA A 298 11.97 5.16 -7.25
CA ALA A 298 11.96 5.69 -5.89
C ALA A 298 10.63 5.37 -5.18
N LEU A 299 9.51 5.41 -5.91
CA LEU A 299 8.18 5.07 -5.40
C LEU A 299 8.09 3.60 -4.99
N THR A 300 8.52 2.69 -5.86
CA THR A 300 8.49 1.23 -5.63
C THR A 300 9.41 0.75 -4.50
N LEU A 301 10.38 1.57 -4.11
CA LEU A 301 11.30 1.30 -3.00
C LEU A 301 10.97 2.13 -1.76
N ASN A 302 9.87 2.89 -1.79
CA ASN A 302 9.47 3.73 -0.68
C ASN A 302 8.95 2.83 0.46
N PRO A 303 9.39 3.03 1.71
CA PRO A 303 8.88 2.25 2.84
C PRO A 303 7.49 2.71 3.33
N HIS A 304 6.99 3.85 2.83
CA HIS A 304 5.60 4.26 3.03
C HIS A 304 4.72 3.71 1.91
N ASP A 305 3.43 3.55 2.19
CA ASP A 305 2.48 2.96 1.24
C ASP A 305 1.55 4.02 0.61
N GLY A 306 1.15 3.77 -0.64
CA GLY A 306 0.09 4.49 -1.35
C GLY A 306 0.37 5.99 -1.50
N LEU A 307 -0.57 6.84 -1.08
CA LEU A 307 -0.38 8.29 -1.19
C LEU A 307 0.70 8.84 -0.26
N ALA A 308 1.02 8.16 0.84
CA ALA A 308 2.16 8.52 1.67
C ALA A 308 3.47 8.27 0.90
N ALA A 309 3.56 7.15 0.17
CA ALA A 309 4.67 6.83 -0.74
C ALA A 309 4.85 7.89 -1.82
N VAL A 310 3.76 8.31 -2.47
CA VAL A 310 3.79 9.36 -3.51
C VAL A 310 4.23 10.70 -2.92
N TYR A 311 3.66 11.09 -1.78
CA TYR A 311 4.02 12.31 -1.07
C TYR A 311 5.51 12.36 -0.77
N ASP A 312 6.04 11.30 -0.17
CA ASP A 312 7.45 11.22 0.23
C ASP A 312 8.37 11.14 -1.01
N THR A 313 7.99 10.39 -2.04
CA THR A 313 8.77 10.28 -3.28
C THR A 313 8.90 11.62 -4.03
N LEU A 314 7.87 12.46 -4.02
CA LEU A 314 7.95 13.84 -4.53
C LEU A 314 9.05 14.64 -3.82
N GLN A 315 9.18 14.48 -2.49
CA GLN A 315 10.23 15.14 -1.71
C GLN A 315 11.60 14.54 -1.97
N GLN A 316 11.72 13.20 -1.94
CA GLN A 316 12.98 12.48 -2.15
C GLN A 316 13.60 12.80 -3.52
N THR A 317 12.78 12.89 -4.56
CA THR A 317 13.22 13.18 -5.93
C THR A 317 13.30 14.68 -6.23
N GLY A 318 12.96 15.54 -5.27
CA GLY A 318 13.07 16.99 -5.38
C GLY A 318 12.11 17.63 -6.38
N GLN A 319 10.92 17.03 -6.58
CA GLN A 319 9.90 17.58 -7.46
C GLN A 319 9.34 18.87 -6.86
N ASN A 320 9.18 19.90 -7.70
CA ASN A 320 8.61 21.18 -7.29
C ASN A 320 7.09 21.17 -7.44
N THR A 321 6.43 20.23 -6.76
CA THR A 321 4.97 20.14 -6.66
C THR A 321 4.56 19.42 -5.38
N THR A 322 3.38 19.76 -4.86
CA THR A 322 2.77 19.04 -3.74
C THR A 322 1.90 17.89 -4.23
N LEU A 323 1.53 16.95 -3.35
CA LEU A 323 0.57 15.90 -3.69
C LEU A 323 -0.77 16.48 -4.16
N ASN A 324 -1.28 17.51 -3.48
CA ASN A 324 -2.55 18.15 -3.80
C ASN A 324 -2.55 18.78 -5.21
N GLU A 325 -1.44 19.44 -5.57
CA GLU A 325 -1.21 19.99 -6.92
C GLU A 325 -1.08 18.88 -7.97
N LEU A 326 -0.35 17.81 -7.68
CA LEU A 326 -0.23 16.65 -8.54
C LEU A 326 -1.60 16.03 -8.84
N MET A 327 -2.44 15.87 -7.82
CA MET A 327 -3.78 15.29 -7.96
C MET A 327 -4.69 16.15 -8.84
N ILE A 328 -4.74 17.46 -8.62
CA ILE A 328 -5.58 18.34 -9.47
C ILE A 328 -5.03 18.42 -10.90
N ASP A 329 -3.71 18.39 -11.09
CA ASP A 329 -3.10 18.34 -12.42
C ASP A 329 -3.44 17.05 -13.16
N TRP A 330 -3.46 15.91 -12.47
CA TRP A 330 -3.88 14.62 -13.03
C TRP A 330 -5.35 14.65 -13.47
N TYR A 331 -6.23 15.26 -12.68
CA TYR A 331 -7.64 15.44 -13.07
C TYR A 331 -7.82 16.39 -14.26
N ILE A 332 -7.01 17.44 -14.36
CA ILE A 332 -6.98 18.29 -15.55
C ILE A 332 -6.49 17.50 -16.77
N ALA A 333 -5.43 16.69 -16.63
CA ALA A 333 -4.92 15.81 -17.68
C ALA A 333 -6.01 14.84 -18.18
N SER A 334 -6.75 14.22 -17.26
CA SER A 334 -7.86 13.31 -17.54
C SER A 334 -9.07 13.97 -18.21
N LEU A 335 -9.17 15.30 -18.21
CA LEU A 335 -10.19 16.04 -18.96
C LEU A 335 -9.73 16.43 -20.36
N ILE A 336 -8.50 16.92 -20.50
CA ILE A 336 -8.08 17.63 -21.72
C ILE A 336 -7.14 16.84 -22.62
N ASP A 337 -6.32 15.96 -22.05
CA ASP A 337 -5.29 15.16 -22.71
C ASP A 337 -4.57 15.89 -23.87
N ASN A 338 -3.85 16.98 -23.56
CA ASN A 338 -3.29 17.87 -24.57
C ASN A 338 -1.88 18.39 -24.23
N PRO A 339 -0.84 18.06 -25.04
CA PRO A 339 0.55 18.42 -24.75
C PRO A 339 0.84 19.92 -24.93
N TYR A 340 -0.08 20.68 -25.54
CA TYR A 340 0.12 22.10 -25.85
C TYR A 340 -0.48 23.03 -24.79
N VAL A 341 -1.08 22.50 -23.72
CA VAL A 341 -1.65 23.28 -22.62
C VAL A 341 -0.66 23.36 -21.45
N GLY A 342 -0.50 24.56 -20.89
CA GLY A 342 0.46 24.82 -19.81
C GLY A 342 1.89 24.55 -20.25
N ASP A 343 2.62 23.75 -19.47
CA ASP A 343 3.97 23.26 -19.79
C ASP A 343 3.96 21.80 -20.29
N GLY A 344 2.81 21.30 -20.75
CA GLY A 344 2.63 19.92 -21.23
C GLY A 344 2.27 18.92 -20.14
N ARG A 345 2.08 19.34 -18.88
CA ARG A 345 1.73 18.47 -17.74
C ARG A 345 0.33 17.85 -17.78
N TYR A 346 -0.53 18.25 -18.72
CA TYR A 346 -1.93 17.82 -18.79
C TYR A 346 -2.17 16.88 -19.97
N TYR A 347 -1.31 15.87 -20.10
CA TYR A 347 -1.25 15.02 -21.28
C TYR A 347 -0.70 13.65 -20.91
N TYR A 348 -1.22 12.62 -21.60
CA TYR A 348 -0.69 11.27 -21.62
C TYR A 348 0.10 11.04 -22.92
N GLN A 349 1.39 10.78 -22.81
CA GLN A 349 2.30 10.64 -23.95
C GLN A 349 2.16 9.31 -24.70
N THR A 350 2.03 8.21 -23.96
CA THR A 350 2.01 6.85 -24.49
C THR A 350 0.66 6.17 -24.33
N TYR A 351 -0.31 6.84 -23.71
CA TYR A 351 -1.71 6.40 -23.66
C TYR A 351 -2.61 7.42 -24.35
N ASP A 352 -3.49 6.98 -25.25
CA ASP A 352 -4.47 7.83 -25.95
C ASP A 352 -5.80 7.79 -25.18
N LEU A 353 -6.12 8.84 -24.42
CA LEU A 353 -7.32 8.87 -23.59
C LEU A 353 -8.54 9.21 -24.45
N THR A 354 -9.30 8.19 -24.84
CA THR A 354 -10.46 8.35 -25.74
C THR A 354 -11.76 8.75 -25.03
N THR A 355 -11.77 8.77 -23.70
CA THR A 355 -12.99 8.93 -22.88
C THR A 355 -12.84 10.13 -21.97
N THR A 356 -13.88 10.98 -21.94
CA THR A 356 -13.94 12.15 -21.06
C THR A 356 -14.78 11.86 -19.81
N PRO A 357 -14.47 12.48 -18.67
CA PRO A 357 -15.27 12.31 -17.46
C PRO A 357 -16.68 12.91 -17.62
N PRO A 358 -17.68 12.42 -16.85
CA PRO A 358 -19.03 12.97 -16.88
C PRO A 358 -19.02 14.41 -16.36
N LEU A 359 -19.69 15.31 -17.10
CA LEU A 359 -19.83 16.70 -16.72
C LEU A 359 -21.19 16.95 -16.05
N VAL A 360 -21.16 17.53 -14.86
CA VAL A 360 -22.37 18.03 -14.18
C VAL A 360 -22.66 19.43 -14.69
N ASP A 361 -23.72 19.55 -15.50
CA ASP A 361 -24.18 20.85 -15.99
C ASP A 361 -24.72 21.72 -14.85
N LEU A 362 -24.02 22.82 -14.56
CA LEU A 362 -24.48 23.85 -13.61
C LEU A 362 -25.57 24.75 -14.21
N GLY A 363 -25.98 24.48 -15.44
CA GLY A 363 -27.09 25.08 -16.15
C GLY A 363 -26.72 26.42 -16.79
N SER A 364 -27.73 27.04 -17.41
CA SER A 364 -27.57 28.35 -18.03
C SER A 364 -27.43 29.45 -16.97
N VAL A 365 -26.22 29.74 -16.49
CA VAL A 365 -26.04 30.72 -15.42
C VAL A 365 -26.27 32.15 -15.95
N LYS A 366 -27.55 32.56 -16.00
CA LYS A 366 -28.02 33.94 -16.23
C LYS A 366 -28.46 34.63 -14.94
N ARG A 367 -28.37 33.91 -13.82
CA ARG A 367 -28.68 34.32 -12.45
C ARG A 367 -27.76 33.54 -11.52
N GLU A 368 -27.69 33.95 -10.26
CA GLU A 368 -27.03 33.19 -9.19
C GLU A 368 -27.48 31.72 -9.20
N PHE A 369 -26.52 30.81 -9.21
CA PHE A 369 -26.70 29.38 -9.11
C PHE A 369 -25.92 28.84 -7.92
N VAL A 370 -26.52 27.92 -7.16
CA VAL A 370 -25.92 27.31 -5.98
C VAL A 370 -25.92 25.80 -6.16
N TYR A 371 -24.74 25.21 -6.16
CA TYR A 371 -24.51 23.77 -6.19
C TYR A 371 -24.02 23.31 -4.82
N ASN A 372 -24.63 22.26 -4.27
CA ASN A 372 -24.20 21.63 -3.03
C ASN A 372 -23.95 20.15 -3.33
N SER A 373 -22.77 19.65 -2.96
CA SER A 373 -22.39 18.26 -3.20
C SER A 373 -21.41 17.79 -2.12
N SER A 374 -20.96 16.55 -2.26
CA SER A 374 -19.85 15.98 -1.52
C SER A 374 -18.88 15.32 -2.49
N ALA A 375 -17.59 15.44 -2.23
CA ALA A 375 -16.53 14.78 -2.97
C ALA A 375 -15.84 13.76 -2.07
N ASN A 376 -15.54 12.58 -2.60
CA ASN A 376 -14.69 11.62 -1.90
C ASN A 376 -13.26 12.13 -1.86
N GLN A 377 -12.51 11.72 -0.82
CA GLN A 377 -11.11 12.10 -0.71
C GLN A 377 -10.32 11.57 -1.91
N TYR A 378 -9.48 12.42 -2.47
CA TYR A 378 -8.69 12.13 -3.65
C TYR A 378 -9.52 11.74 -4.89
N GLY A 379 -10.82 12.02 -4.92
CA GLY A 379 -11.69 12.00 -6.11
C GLY A 379 -11.86 13.41 -6.71
N ALA A 380 -12.56 13.52 -7.84
CA ALA A 380 -12.91 14.81 -8.44
C ALA A 380 -14.31 14.88 -9.07
N ASP A 381 -14.99 16.01 -8.85
CA ASP A 381 -16.19 16.41 -9.57
C ASP A 381 -15.85 17.35 -10.74
N TYR A 382 -16.48 17.15 -11.90
CA TYR A 382 -16.34 17.99 -13.10
C TYR A 382 -17.63 18.75 -13.37
N LEU A 383 -17.61 20.06 -13.19
CA LEU A 383 -18.81 20.90 -13.25
C LEU A 383 -18.75 21.81 -14.47
N SER A 384 -19.64 21.64 -15.44
CA SER A 384 -19.63 22.45 -16.67
C SER A 384 -20.39 23.77 -16.53
N VAL A 385 -19.81 24.81 -17.12
CA VAL A 385 -20.39 26.15 -17.26
C VAL A 385 -20.40 26.50 -18.75
N GLU A 386 -21.55 26.35 -19.40
CA GLU A 386 -21.65 26.43 -20.87
C GLU A 386 -21.79 27.87 -21.41
N PHE A 387 -22.25 28.81 -20.58
CA PHE A 387 -22.59 30.16 -21.06
C PHE A 387 -21.43 31.13 -20.88
N PRO A 388 -20.97 31.79 -21.96
CA PRO A 388 -19.89 32.76 -21.86
C PRO A 388 -20.31 33.98 -21.04
N GLY A 389 -19.34 34.54 -20.32
CA GLY A 389 -19.55 35.71 -19.48
C GLY A 389 -18.62 35.73 -18.27
N THR A 390 -18.74 36.79 -17.47
CA THR A 390 -18.00 36.94 -16.23
C THR A 390 -18.85 36.47 -15.06
N TYR A 391 -18.27 35.62 -14.21
CA TYR A 391 -18.93 35.08 -13.02
C TYR A 391 -18.09 35.31 -11.77
N GLN A 392 -18.76 35.64 -10.68
CA GLN A 392 -18.20 35.50 -9.35
C GLN A 392 -18.39 34.05 -8.88
N LEU A 393 -17.29 33.34 -8.69
CA LEU A 393 -17.23 32.01 -8.09
C LEU A 393 -16.99 32.16 -6.59
N ASP A 394 -17.92 31.63 -5.80
CA ASP A 394 -17.83 31.51 -4.34
C ASP A 394 -17.78 30.03 -3.96
N PHE A 395 -16.65 29.59 -3.42
CA PHE A 395 -16.44 28.22 -2.96
C PHE A 395 -16.45 28.15 -1.42
N ASN A 396 -17.11 27.16 -0.86
CA ASN A 396 -17.16 26.90 0.57
C ASN A 396 -17.19 25.39 0.85
N GLY A 397 -16.06 24.84 1.27
CA GLY A 397 -15.89 23.44 1.67
C GLY A 397 -15.71 23.27 3.18
N SER A 398 -15.88 22.05 3.67
CA SER A 398 -15.51 21.68 5.04
C SER A 398 -14.00 21.87 5.28
N THR A 399 -13.61 22.21 6.51
CA THR A 399 -12.19 22.44 6.89
C THR A 399 -11.58 21.32 7.72
N ALA A 400 -12.39 20.33 8.09
CA ALA A 400 -11.98 19.13 8.81
C ALA A 400 -12.90 17.98 8.41
N THR A 401 -12.36 16.77 8.49
CA THR A 401 -13.05 15.53 8.15
C THR A 401 -12.78 14.49 9.23
N PRO A 402 -13.78 13.68 9.63
CA PRO A 402 -13.57 12.61 10.60
C PRO A 402 -12.47 11.66 10.12
N LEU A 403 -11.51 11.36 11.00
CA LEU A 403 -10.58 10.24 10.84
C LEU A 403 -11.28 8.94 11.25
N VAL A 404 -12.00 9.02 12.37
CA VAL A 404 -12.77 7.94 12.99
C VAL A 404 -14.07 8.51 13.57
N ASP A 405 -15.15 7.72 13.60
CA ASP A 405 -16.46 8.15 14.12
C ASP A 405 -16.57 8.01 15.66
N VAL A 406 -15.50 8.34 16.39
CA VAL A 406 -15.49 8.33 17.85
C VAL A 406 -14.57 9.42 18.41
N ALA A 407 -15.04 10.14 19.42
CA ALA A 407 -14.22 11.10 20.15
C ALA A 407 -13.23 10.36 21.09
N PRO A 408 -12.10 10.98 21.49
CA PRO A 408 -11.20 10.43 22.50
C PRO A 408 -11.94 9.99 23.78
N ALA A 409 -11.44 8.94 24.46
CA ALA A 409 -12.10 8.40 25.65
C ALA A 409 -12.07 9.42 26.79
N SER A 410 -10.96 10.14 26.89
CA SER A 410 -10.83 11.35 27.69
C SER A 410 -10.03 12.43 26.94
N GLY A 411 -10.05 13.67 27.43
CA GLY A 411 -9.22 14.74 26.86
C GLY A 411 -9.53 15.09 25.40
N GLU A 412 -8.49 15.39 24.63
CA GLU A 412 -8.53 15.79 23.21
C GLU A 412 -7.72 14.85 22.30
N TRP A 413 -6.88 13.98 22.87
CA TRP A 413 -5.94 13.15 22.10
C TRP A 413 -6.08 11.67 22.43
N MET A 414 -5.77 10.84 21.44
CA MET A 414 -5.75 9.38 21.58
C MET A 414 -4.63 8.79 20.73
N TRP A 415 -4.19 7.59 21.09
CA TRP A 415 -3.31 6.81 20.22
C TRP A 415 -4.16 6.12 19.16
N TRP A 416 -3.73 6.19 17.91
CA TRP A 416 -4.30 5.47 16.78
C TRP A 416 -3.27 4.51 16.22
N SER A 417 -3.67 3.28 15.93
CA SER A 417 -2.77 2.24 15.44
C SER A 417 -2.16 2.51 14.08
N TYR A 418 -2.74 3.45 13.32
CA TYR A 418 -2.61 3.54 11.86
C TYR A 418 -3.18 2.27 11.19
N ASN A 419 -3.73 2.41 9.99
CA ASN A 419 -4.41 1.33 9.28
C ASN A 419 -3.66 0.93 7.99
N ALA A 420 -2.33 0.81 8.09
CA ALA A 420 -1.55 0.21 7.01
C ALA A 420 -2.04 -1.22 6.73
N VAL A 421 -2.10 -1.59 5.45
CA VAL A 421 -2.38 -2.95 5.00
C VAL A 421 -1.12 -3.79 5.22
N GLY A 422 -1.26 -5.06 5.60
CA GLY A 422 -0.14 -5.99 5.66
C GLY A 422 1.03 -5.55 6.55
N ALA A 423 0.77 -4.97 7.72
CA ALA A 423 1.81 -4.34 8.53
C ALA A 423 1.64 -4.58 10.04
N ALA A 424 2.69 -4.27 10.80
CA ALA A 424 2.72 -4.38 12.26
C ALA A 424 3.04 -3.04 12.93
N SER A 425 2.02 -2.30 13.34
CA SER A 425 2.18 -1.11 14.18
C SER A 425 2.30 -1.52 15.66
N SER A 426 3.19 -0.91 16.42
CA SER A 426 3.35 -1.18 17.85
C SER A 426 3.60 0.06 18.71
N LEU A 427 3.15 -0.05 19.96
CA LEU A 427 3.38 0.91 21.03
C LEU A 427 3.98 0.15 22.23
N THR A 428 5.27 0.36 22.50
CA THR A 428 6.03 -0.42 23.50
C THR A 428 6.50 0.44 24.68
N ARG A 429 6.40 -0.05 25.92
CA ARG A 429 6.91 0.66 27.11
C ARG A 429 7.56 -0.29 28.11
N THR A 430 8.67 0.16 28.68
CA THR A 430 9.33 -0.52 29.81
C THR A 430 8.63 -0.12 31.12
N VAL A 431 8.37 -1.11 31.96
CA VAL A 431 7.63 -0.99 33.22
C VAL A 431 8.43 -1.64 34.35
N ASP A 432 8.73 -0.86 35.39
CA ASP A 432 9.40 -1.33 36.62
C ASP A 432 8.35 -1.83 37.62
N LEU A 433 8.21 -3.16 37.73
CA LEU A 433 7.37 -3.82 38.74
C LEU A 433 8.19 -4.37 39.91
N THR A 434 9.47 -3.99 40.05
CA THR A 434 10.40 -4.58 41.03
C THR A 434 10.00 -4.32 42.49
N ARG A 435 9.17 -3.29 42.72
CA ARG A 435 8.78 -2.83 44.07
C ARG A 435 7.34 -3.18 44.46
N VAL A 436 6.60 -3.89 43.61
CA VAL A 436 5.22 -4.29 43.87
C VAL A 436 5.10 -5.81 43.98
N THR A 437 4.01 -6.29 44.59
CA THR A 437 3.73 -7.73 44.79
C THR A 437 2.58 -8.23 43.93
N GLY A 438 1.93 -7.32 43.21
CA GLY A 438 0.87 -7.52 42.24
C GLY A 438 0.73 -6.21 41.45
N ALA A 439 0.26 -6.30 40.22
CA ALA A 439 0.06 -5.14 39.36
C ALA A 439 -1.06 -5.43 38.36
N THR A 440 -1.79 -4.39 37.96
CA THR A 440 -2.87 -4.51 36.98
C THR A 440 -2.64 -3.48 35.88
N LEU A 441 -2.65 -3.91 34.62
CA LEU A 441 -2.71 -2.99 33.49
C LEU A 441 -4.17 -2.69 33.17
N ARG A 442 -4.52 -1.42 33.00
CA ARG A 442 -5.85 -0.98 32.54
C ARG A 442 -5.72 0.01 31.41
N TYR A 443 -6.71 0.03 30.53
CA TYR A 443 -6.76 0.93 29.37
C TYR A 443 -8.18 0.98 28.80
N ASN A 444 -8.45 2.04 28.03
CA ASN A 444 -9.62 2.12 27.16
C ASN A 444 -9.20 1.79 25.72
N LEU A 445 -9.97 0.92 25.07
CA LEU A 445 -9.72 0.50 23.70
C LEU A 445 -11.00 0.67 22.86
N TRP A 446 -10.86 1.18 21.65
CA TRP A 446 -11.88 1.15 20.61
C TRP A 446 -11.30 0.45 19.38
N TRP A 447 -12.09 -0.34 18.66
CA TRP A 447 -11.59 -1.00 17.46
C TRP A 447 -12.66 -1.30 16.41
N GLU A 448 -12.19 -1.26 15.17
CA GLU A 448 -12.92 -1.63 13.96
C GLU A 448 -11.92 -2.14 12.90
N THR A 449 -11.86 -3.46 12.70
CA THR A 449 -10.85 -4.10 11.82
C THR A 449 -11.36 -4.46 10.43
N GLY A 450 -12.65 -4.31 10.15
CA GLY A 450 -13.25 -4.68 8.86
C GLY A 450 -13.73 -6.14 8.80
N GLU A 451 -13.98 -6.64 7.58
CA GLU A 451 -14.60 -7.96 7.34
C GLU A 451 -13.63 -9.13 7.52
N LEU A 452 -12.35 -8.92 7.24
CA LEU A 452 -11.29 -9.90 7.48
C LEU A 452 -10.58 -9.56 8.79
N PRO A 453 -10.18 -10.57 9.56
CA PRO A 453 -9.71 -10.30 10.91
C PRO A 453 -8.28 -9.74 10.87
N ASP A 454 -8.15 -8.47 11.26
CA ASP A 454 -6.90 -7.89 11.75
C ASP A 454 -6.87 -8.02 13.29
N TYR A 455 -5.68 -7.95 13.88
CA TYR A 455 -5.47 -8.36 15.28
C TYR A 455 -4.70 -7.32 16.08
N LEU A 456 -5.24 -6.91 17.23
CA LEU A 456 -4.43 -6.25 18.26
C LEU A 456 -4.08 -7.25 19.36
N HIS A 457 -2.78 -7.41 19.60
CA HIS A 457 -2.25 -8.17 20.72
C HIS A 457 -1.73 -7.23 21.80
N VAL A 458 -1.94 -7.61 23.06
CA VAL A 458 -1.18 -7.04 24.19
C VAL A 458 -0.14 -8.07 24.61
N LEU A 459 1.12 -7.69 24.48
CA LEU A 459 2.26 -8.58 24.62
C LEU A 459 3.12 -8.14 25.80
N VAL A 460 3.82 -9.10 26.39
CA VAL A 460 4.78 -8.86 27.46
C VAL A 460 6.11 -9.54 27.17
N SER A 461 7.19 -8.86 27.54
CA SER A 461 8.55 -9.37 27.45
C SER A 461 9.25 -9.20 28.80
N THR A 462 9.98 -10.23 29.23
CA THR A 462 10.81 -10.24 30.45
C THR A 462 12.31 -10.28 30.13
N ASN A 463 12.66 -10.24 28.84
CA ASN A 463 14.01 -10.42 28.32
C ASN A 463 14.40 -9.32 27.32
N ASN A 464 13.93 -8.09 27.57
CA ASN A 464 14.27 -6.90 26.78
C ASN A 464 13.91 -7.03 25.28
N GLY A 465 12.75 -7.64 25.00
CA GLY A 465 12.11 -7.67 23.70
C GLY A 465 12.59 -8.81 22.81
N GLN A 466 13.40 -9.73 23.34
CA GLN A 466 13.87 -10.91 22.61
C GLN A 466 12.77 -11.95 22.42
N ARG A 467 11.81 -12.04 23.35
CA ARG A 467 10.64 -12.90 23.24
C ARG A 467 9.42 -12.21 23.82
N TRP A 468 8.33 -12.25 23.08
CA TRP A 468 7.04 -11.69 23.46
C TRP A 468 6.02 -12.78 23.70
N ASP A 469 5.25 -12.67 24.78
CA ASP A 469 4.15 -13.58 25.07
C ASP A 469 2.83 -12.80 25.11
N PRO A 470 1.73 -13.31 24.53
CA PRO A 470 0.42 -12.69 24.64
C PRO A 470 -0.06 -12.72 26.09
N LEU A 471 -0.60 -11.58 26.50
CA LEU A 471 -1.36 -11.42 27.72
C LEU A 471 -2.84 -11.77 27.47
N SER A 472 -3.60 -11.91 28.56
CA SER A 472 -5.03 -12.24 28.49
C SER A 472 -5.84 -11.12 29.14
N GLY A 473 -6.61 -10.40 28.33
CA GLY A 473 -7.68 -9.49 28.76
C GLY A 473 -9.04 -10.17 28.76
N HIS A 474 -10.06 -9.49 29.30
CA HIS A 474 -11.43 -10.03 29.37
C HIS A 474 -12.15 -10.03 28.02
N HIS A 475 -11.78 -9.09 27.14
CA HIS A 475 -12.43 -8.90 25.84
C HIS A 475 -11.63 -9.50 24.67
N MET A 476 -10.56 -10.24 24.96
CA MET A 476 -9.79 -10.96 23.93
C MET A 476 -10.42 -12.31 23.59
N GLN A 477 -10.22 -12.73 22.35
CA GLN A 477 -10.69 -14.02 21.83
C GLN A 477 -9.51 -14.94 21.47
N TYR A 478 -9.78 -16.26 21.47
CA TYR A 478 -8.83 -17.25 20.95
C TYR A 478 -8.91 -17.29 19.41
N PRO A 479 -7.81 -17.69 18.75
CA PRO A 479 -7.85 -18.04 17.32
C PRO A 479 -8.92 -19.11 17.07
N ASP A 480 -9.58 -19.02 15.93
CA ASP A 480 -10.66 -19.92 15.54
C ASP A 480 -10.58 -20.28 14.05
N GLY A 481 -11.64 -20.83 13.46
CA GLY A 481 -11.63 -21.21 12.04
C GLY A 481 -11.58 -20.04 11.06
N TYR A 482 -11.75 -18.80 11.55
CA TYR A 482 -11.71 -17.57 10.76
C TYR A 482 -10.48 -16.71 11.09
N SER A 483 -9.97 -16.80 12.32
CA SER A 483 -8.78 -16.10 12.78
C SER A 483 -7.55 -17.00 12.79
N THR A 484 -6.54 -16.60 12.00
CA THR A 484 -5.23 -17.22 11.99
C THR A 484 -4.24 -16.52 12.93
N ALA A 485 -4.72 -15.67 13.84
CA ALA A 485 -3.85 -14.94 14.77
C ALA A 485 -2.96 -15.87 15.60
N PRO A 486 -1.69 -15.51 15.85
CA PRO A 486 -0.87 -16.20 16.83
C PRO A 486 -1.32 -15.83 18.26
N GLY A 487 -2.33 -16.53 18.80
CA GLY A 487 -2.75 -16.40 20.20
C GLY A 487 -3.88 -15.39 20.47
N LEU A 488 -4.04 -14.99 21.75
CA LEU A 488 -5.15 -14.13 22.20
C LEU A 488 -5.04 -12.71 21.63
N HIS A 489 -6.16 -12.19 21.13
CA HIS A 489 -6.21 -10.91 20.42
C HIS A 489 -7.58 -10.22 20.55
N TYR A 490 -7.62 -8.94 20.17
CA TYR A 490 -8.83 -8.22 19.80
C TYR A 490 -8.98 -8.23 18.28
N SER A 491 -10.22 -8.33 17.79
CA SER A 491 -10.59 -8.21 16.38
C SER A 491 -12.08 -7.88 16.26
N GLY A 492 -12.54 -7.52 15.07
CA GLY A 492 -13.94 -7.18 14.80
C GLY A 492 -14.28 -5.75 15.21
N TYR A 493 -15.36 -5.59 15.98
CA TYR A 493 -15.96 -4.28 16.30
C TYR A 493 -16.24 -4.20 17.80
N SER A 494 -15.86 -3.08 18.43
CA SER A 494 -16.07 -2.86 19.87
C SER A 494 -17.41 -2.24 20.26
N ASP A 495 -18.11 -1.59 19.32
CA ASP A 495 -19.32 -0.79 19.56
C ASP A 495 -19.11 0.33 20.62
N GLY A 496 -18.01 1.09 20.46
CA GLY A 496 -17.61 2.18 21.35
C GLY A 496 -16.38 1.86 22.18
N TRP A 497 -16.02 2.78 23.09
CA TRP A 497 -14.87 2.59 23.98
C TRP A 497 -15.15 1.50 25.02
N VAL A 498 -14.23 0.55 25.13
CA VAL A 498 -14.28 -0.56 26.07
C VAL A 498 -13.10 -0.44 27.04
N ALA A 499 -13.39 -0.42 28.34
CA ALA A 499 -12.37 -0.54 29.36
C ALA A 499 -12.00 -2.03 29.53
N ASP A 500 -10.71 -2.35 29.48
CA ASP A 500 -10.21 -3.70 29.77
C ASP A 500 -9.11 -3.67 30.82
N GLU A 501 -8.85 -4.82 31.44
CA GLU A 501 -7.80 -4.98 32.44
C GLU A 501 -7.08 -6.32 32.29
N ILE A 502 -5.77 -6.31 32.57
CA ILE A 502 -4.90 -7.48 32.53
C ILE A 502 -4.16 -7.62 33.85
N ASP A 503 -4.26 -8.80 34.48
CA ASP A 503 -3.47 -9.13 35.67
C ASP A 503 -1.99 -9.35 35.31
N LEU A 504 -1.12 -8.49 35.83
CA LEU A 504 0.33 -8.57 35.68
C LEU A 504 1.01 -9.15 36.92
N SER A 505 0.27 -9.65 37.92
CA SER A 505 0.84 -10.10 39.19
C SER A 505 1.88 -11.21 39.04
N ARG A 506 1.81 -12.01 37.96
CA ARG A 506 2.84 -13.01 37.62
C ARG A 506 4.24 -12.42 37.36
N TYR A 507 4.29 -11.12 37.05
CA TYR A 507 5.50 -10.35 36.75
C TYR A 507 5.96 -9.43 37.87
N ALA A 508 5.23 -9.40 39.00
CA ALA A 508 5.62 -8.62 40.16
C ALA A 508 7.06 -8.97 40.62
N GLY A 509 7.85 -7.96 40.96
CA GLY A 509 9.26 -8.12 41.32
C GLY A 509 10.24 -8.11 40.13
N GLN A 510 9.77 -7.85 38.90
CA GLN A 510 10.60 -7.81 37.68
C GLN A 510 10.51 -6.46 36.95
N ASP A 511 11.49 -6.18 36.10
CA ASP A 511 11.36 -5.19 35.03
C ASP A 511 10.81 -5.91 33.79
N ILE A 512 9.73 -5.37 33.20
CA ILE A 512 9.10 -5.95 32.01
C ILE A 512 8.96 -4.90 30.90
N GLN A 513 8.66 -5.35 29.69
CA GLN A 513 8.14 -4.50 28.63
C GLN A 513 6.72 -4.95 28.28
N ILE A 514 5.85 -3.98 28.05
CA ILE A 514 4.48 -4.18 27.55
C ILE A 514 4.41 -3.58 26.15
N ARG A 515 3.72 -4.26 25.24
CA ARG A 515 3.51 -3.81 23.87
C ARG A 515 2.05 -3.99 23.47
N PHE A 516 1.45 -2.96 22.90
CA PHE A 516 0.27 -3.09 22.06
C PHE A 516 0.77 -3.24 20.63
N GLU A 517 0.40 -4.31 19.93
CA GLU A 517 0.81 -4.54 18.54
C GLU A 517 -0.40 -4.86 17.69
N TYR A 518 -0.63 -4.03 16.67
CA TYR A 518 -1.68 -4.18 15.68
C TYR A 518 -1.08 -4.78 14.43
N ILE A 519 -1.60 -5.94 14.03
CA ILE A 519 -1.17 -6.71 12.87
C ILE A 519 -2.32 -6.76 11.90
N THR A 520 -2.10 -6.23 10.70
CA THR A 520 -3.06 -6.28 9.60
C THR A 520 -2.70 -7.35 8.59
N ASN A 521 -3.72 -7.88 7.91
CA ASN A 521 -3.53 -8.75 6.76
C ASN A 521 -3.37 -7.93 5.45
N ASN A 522 -3.07 -8.61 4.34
CA ASN A 522 -2.91 -7.97 3.02
C ASN A 522 -4.24 -7.67 2.29
N ALA A 523 -5.34 -7.59 3.02
CA ALA A 523 -6.66 -7.25 2.48
C ALA A 523 -7.11 -5.86 2.94
N MET A 524 -8.37 -5.52 2.67
CA MET A 524 -8.94 -4.24 3.12
C MET A 524 -9.06 -4.21 4.64
N THR A 525 -8.46 -3.20 5.26
CA THR A 525 -8.45 -2.97 6.71
C THR A 525 -9.48 -1.92 7.10
N GLY A 526 -10.13 -2.08 8.25
CA GLY A 526 -10.93 -1.01 8.86
C GLY A 526 -10.08 0.18 9.37
N PRO A 527 -10.68 1.14 10.11
CA PRO A 527 -9.94 2.22 10.74
C PRO A 527 -8.90 1.75 11.78
N GLY A 528 -8.97 0.51 12.26
CA GLY A 528 -7.98 -0.09 13.16
C GLY A 528 -8.34 0.11 14.63
N PHE A 529 -7.34 0.45 15.45
CA PHE A 529 -7.48 0.53 16.90
C PHE A 529 -7.19 1.93 17.43
N LEU A 530 -7.94 2.33 18.46
CA LEU A 530 -7.67 3.52 19.25
C LEU A 530 -7.43 3.10 20.70
N LEU A 531 -6.43 3.71 21.33
CA LEU A 531 -6.00 3.42 22.70
C LEU A 531 -5.91 4.72 23.49
N ASP A 532 -6.44 4.69 24.71
CA ASP A 532 -6.46 5.84 25.61
C ASP A 532 -6.43 5.38 27.09
N ASP A 533 -6.14 6.30 28.01
CA ASP A 533 -6.13 6.12 29.46
C ASP A 533 -5.38 4.87 29.95
N VAL A 534 -4.14 4.66 29.47
CA VAL A 534 -3.32 3.52 29.89
C VAL A 534 -2.75 3.74 31.30
N GLU A 535 -3.08 2.85 32.24
CA GLU A 535 -2.64 2.96 33.64
C GLU A 535 -2.10 1.64 34.23
N ILE A 536 -1.13 1.79 35.13
CA ILE A 536 -0.73 0.75 36.11
C ILE A 536 -0.73 1.41 37.49
N PRO A 537 -1.87 1.39 38.21
CA PRO A 537 -2.05 2.16 39.43
C PRO A 537 -1.04 1.83 40.54
N GLU A 538 -0.60 0.57 40.65
CA GLU A 538 0.29 0.12 41.72
C GLU A 538 1.69 0.75 41.67
N ILE A 539 2.08 1.29 40.51
CA ILE A 539 3.35 2.02 40.31
C ILE A 539 3.12 3.49 39.95
N GLY A 540 1.86 3.93 39.88
CA GLY A 540 1.48 5.31 39.52
C GLY A 540 1.73 5.66 38.05
N LEU A 541 1.81 4.67 37.16
CA LEU A 541 1.88 4.91 35.71
C LEU A 541 0.49 5.33 35.22
N LYS A 542 0.42 6.46 34.52
CA LYS A 542 -0.77 6.94 33.81
C LYS A 542 -0.33 7.62 32.50
N ASP A 543 -1.01 7.32 31.42
CA ASP A 543 -0.93 8.01 30.12
C ASP A 543 -2.34 8.21 29.56
N ASP A 544 -2.82 9.45 29.57
CA ASP A 544 -4.07 9.89 28.94
C ASP A 544 -3.81 10.56 27.57
N VAL A 545 -2.61 10.37 27.00
CA VAL A 545 -2.22 10.83 25.65
C VAL A 545 -2.19 12.35 25.46
N GLU A 546 -2.54 13.13 26.48
CA GLU A 546 -2.53 14.59 26.44
C GLU A 546 -1.13 15.21 26.34
N THR A 547 -0.08 14.42 26.55
CA THR A 547 1.31 14.84 26.42
C THR A 547 2.07 14.00 25.39
N SER A 548 2.87 14.64 24.55
CA SER A 548 3.69 13.93 23.56
C SER A 548 4.89 13.18 24.17
N ASP A 549 5.32 13.51 25.40
CA ASP A 549 6.35 12.77 26.15
C ASP A 549 5.72 11.67 27.01
N SER A 550 5.18 10.65 26.35
CA SER A 550 4.41 9.57 26.98
C SER A 550 5.30 8.46 27.56
N GLY A 551 6.58 8.42 27.18
CA GLY A 551 7.50 7.33 27.52
C GLY A 551 7.27 6.02 26.74
N TRP A 552 6.39 6.04 25.73
CA TRP A 552 6.24 4.96 24.77
C TRP A 552 7.29 5.03 23.66
N ILE A 553 7.74 3.86 23.22
CA ILE A 553 8.46 3.65 21.98
C ILE A 553 7.39 3.38 20.91
N VAL A 554 7.24 4.33 20.00
CA VAL A 554 6.25 4.33 18.92
C VAL A 554 6.88 3.74 17.66
N ASP A 555 6.21 2.79 17.03
CA ASP A 555 6.58 2.19 15.74
C ASP A 555 5.30 1.94 14.94
N GLY A 556 4.82 2.91 14.17
CA GLY A 556 3.56 2.78 13.39
C GLY A 556 2.32 3.43 14.03
N PHE A 557 2.24 3.55 15.36
CA PHE A 557 1.15 4.29 16.00
C PHE A 557 1.28 5.81 15.79
N LEU A 558 0.15 6.51 15.75
CA LEU A 558 0.08 7.97 15.68
C LEU A 558 -0.72 8.53 16.85
N ARG A 559 -0.33 9.72 17.30
CA ARG A 559 -1.13 10.51 18.25
C ARG A 559 -2.09 11.37 17.44
N THR A 560 -3.39 11.27 17.68
CA THR A 560 -4.40 11.94 16.86
C THR A 560 -5.56 12.48 17.67
N GLN A 561 -6.30 13.40 17.05
CA GLN A 561 -7.64 13.81 17.45
C GLN A 561 -8.68 13.03 16.61
N GLN A 562 -9.97 13.28 16.83
CA GLN A 562 -11.06 12.65 16.07
C GLN A 562 -11.06 13.02 14.57
N THR A 563 -10.50 14.17 14.21
CA THR A 563 -10.57 14.73 12.85
C THR A 563 -9.19 15.08 12.30
N VAL A 564 -9.07 15.00 10.99
CA VAL A 564 -7.94 15.53 10.21
C VAL A 564 -8.35 16.80 9.47
N GLY A 565 -7.37 17.61 9.10
CA GLY A 565 -7.57 18.79 8.26
C GLY A 565 -8.09 18.41 6.88
N GLN A 566 -8.98 19.25 6.33
CA GLN A 566 -9.52 19.09 4.99
C GLN A 566 -9.01 20.20 4.07
N ASP A 567 -8.32 19.79 3.01
CA ASP A 567 -7.91 20.65 1.91
C ASP A 567 -8.82 20.47 0.69
N TRP A 568 -8.82 21.48 -0.18
CA TRP A 568 -9.57 21.48 -1.43
C TRP A 568 -8.71 22.03 -2.56
N SER A 569 -8.66 21.29 -3.67
CA SER A 569 -8.09 21.78 -4.92
C SER A 569 -9.21 22.11 -5.89
N VAL A 570 -9.22 23.34 -6.39
CA VAL A 570 -10.22 23.82 -7.35
C VAL A 570 -9.52 24.44 -8.55
N ALA A 571 -9.91 24.03 -9.75
CA ALA A 571 -9.38 24.57 -11.00
C ALA A 571 -10.51 24.87 -11.99
N VAL A 572 -10.30 25.86 -12.86
CA VAL A 572 -11.19 26.20 -13.96
C VAL A 572 -10.44 25.98 -15.28
N VAL A 573 -10.92 25.02 -16.06
CA VAL A 573 -10.44 24.74 -17.42
C VAL A 573 -11.32 25.50 -18.39
N LYS A 574 -10.78 26.57 -18.98
CA LYS A 574 -11.46 27.42 -19.97
C LYS A 574 -11.28 26.82 -21.36
N MET A 575 -12.39 26.47 -22.01
CA MET A 575 -12.39 25.87 -23.34
C MET A 575 -12.24 26.96 -24.43
N SER A 576 -11.15 27.71 -24.36
CA SER A 576 -10.71 28.70 -25.36
C SER A 576 -9.75 28.08 -26.39
N ASP A 577 -9.30 28.88 -27.35
CA ASP A 577 -8.21 28.52 -28.28
C ASP A 577 -7.04 29.51 -28.11
N PRO A 578 -5.95 29.13 -27.41
CA PRO A 578 -5.71 27.83 -26.77
C PRO A 578 -6.55 27.61 -25.49
N VAL A 579 -6.67 26.36 -25.05
CA VAL A 579 -7.27 26.02 -23.75
C VAL A 579 -6.42 26.64 -22.63
N GLU A 580 -7.08 27.23 -21.64
CA GLU A 580 -6.43 27.86 -20.49
C GLU A 580 -6.86 27.18 -19.18
N VAL A 581 -5.94 27.08 -18.23
CA VAL A 581 -6.19 26.52 -16.90
C VAL A 581 -5.92 27.60 -15.86
N GLU A 582 -6.88 27.81 -14.96
CA GLU A 582 -6.80 28.78 -13.88
C GLU A 582 -7.09 28.08 -12.54
N TYR A 583 -6.13 28.09 -11.61
CA TYR A 583 -6.34 27.54 -10.27
C TYR A 583 -7.05 28.55 -9.38
N VAL A 584 -8.02 28.06 -8.62
CA VAL A 584 -8.79 28.85 -7.66
C VAL A 584 -8.14 28.70 -6.28
N PRO A 585 -7.57 29.77 -5.69
CA PRO A 585 -6.95 29.68 -4.38
C PRO A 585 -8.01 29.45 -3.31
N VAL A 586 -7.90 28.34 -2.59
CA VAL A 586 -8.80 28.01 -1.48
C VAL A 586 -8.03 28.17 -0.17
N GLU A 587 -8.47 29.10 0.67
CA GLU A 587 -7.89 29.34 2.00
C GLU A 587 -8.92 29.02 3.08
N ALA A 588 -8.56 28.15 4.02
CA ALA A 588 -9.46 27.69 5.09
C ALA A 588 -10.84 27.22 4.56
N GLY A 589 -10.81 26.43 3.48
CA GLY A 589 -12.01 25.89 2.83
C GLY A 589 -12.85 26.92 2.05
N GLN A 590 -12.36 28.14 1.84
CA GLN A 590 -13.13 29.19 1.17
C GLN A 590 -12.37 29.81 0.00
N SER A 591 -13.10 30.18 -1.04
CA SER A 591 -12.59 31.03 -2.12
C SER A 591 -13.67 31.97 -2.62
N ASN A 592 -13.24 33.14 -3.09
CA ASN A 592 -14.06 34.10 -3.80
C ASN A 592 -13.21 34.63 -4.95
N MET A 593 -13.54 34.25 -6.19
CA MET A 593 -12.75 34.56 -7.38
C MET A 593 -13.64 34.92 -8.56
N SER A 594 -13.28 35.96 -9.31
CA SER A 594 -13.91 36.26 -10.59
C SER A 594 -13.33 35.33 -11.65
N ILE A 595 -14.19 34.70 -12.43
CA ILE A 595 -13.81 33.82 -13.54
C ILE A 595 -14.45 34.30 -14.84
N ASP A 596 -13.67 34.26 -15.92
CA ASP A 596 -14.12 34.57 -17.26
C ASP A 596 -14.37 33.26 -18.02
N VAL A 597 -15.59 33.05 -18.50
CA VAL A 597 -15.97 31.87 -19.28
C VAL A 597 -16.00 32.22 -20.77
N PRO A 598 -15.18 31.56 -21.62
CA PRO A 598 -15.14 31.84 -23.06
C PRO A 598 -16.34 31.25 -23.80
N GLU A 599 -16.44 31.52 -25.11
CA GLU A 599 -17.51 31.00 -25.99
C GLU A 599 -17.59 29.47 -26.01
N GLY A 600 -16.48 28.76 -25.78
CA GLY A 600 -16.46 27.29 -25.67
C GLY A 600 -16.89 26.75 -24.31
N GLY A 601 -17.21 27.62 -23.35
CA GLY A 601 -17.53 27.25 -21.96
C GLY A 601 -16.30 27.02 -21.09
N ALA A 602 -16.54 26.57 -19.86
CA ALA A 602 -15.50 26.19 -18.91
C ALA A 602 -15.94 24.98 -18.09
N VAL A 603 -14.97 24.26 -17.51
CA VAL A 603 -15.19 23.19 -16.55
C VAL A 603 -14.51 23.54 -15.24
N VAL A 604 -15.27 23.58 -14.15
CA VAL A 604 -14.74 23.72 -12.79
C VAL A 604 -14.50 22.32 -12.23
N ILE A 605 -13.26 22.00 -11.90
CA ILE A 605 -12.87 20.74 -11.27
C ILE A 605 -12.74 20.99 -9.77
N VAL A 606 -13.38 20.15 -8.95
CA VAL A 606 -13.32 20.21 -7.49
C VAL A 606 -12.83 18.88 -6.94
N SER A 607 -11.74 18.89 -6.17
CA SER A 607 -11.17 17.69 -5.54
C SER A 607 -10.97 17.91 -4.03
N ALA A 608 -11.49 16.99 -3.22
CA ALA A 608 -11.32 16.96 -1.77
C ALA A 608 -10.06 16.18 -1.40
N GLN A 609 -9.24 16.68 -0.48
CA GLN A 609 -8.00 16.05 -0.05
C GLN A 609 -7.84 16.12 1.48
N ALA A 610 -8.00 14.99 2.16
CA ALA A 610 -7.73 14.82 3.57
C ALA A 610 -6.96 13.51 3.77
N PRO A 611 -5.81 13.53 4.45
CA PRO A 611 -4.99 12.34 4.63
C PRO A 611 -5.70 11.34 5.56
N PHE A 612 -5.42 10.06 5.38
CA PHE A 612 -5.82 8.98 6.30
C PHE A 612 -7.33 8.71 6.46
N THR A 613 -8.20 9.40 5.72
CA THR A 613 -9.65 9.19 5.76
C THR A 613 -10.22 8.98 4.37
N LEU A 614 -11.27 8.17 4.28
CA LEU A 614 -12.09 7.99 3.07
C LEU A 614 -13.46 8.68 3.19
N GLU A 615 -13.73 9.34 4.33
CA GLU A 615 -14.99 10.03 4.55
C GLU A 615 -15.15 11.20 3.56
N PRO A 616 -16.30 11.30 2.85
CA PRO A 616 -16.49 12.34 1.87
C PRO A 616 -16.60 13.74 2.50
N ALA A 617 -16.00 14.73 1.85
CA ALA A 617 -16.04 16.12 2.27
C ALA A 617 -17.20 16.85 1.59
N LYS A 618 -17.86 17.77 2.31
CA LYS A 618 -19.00 18.54 1.77
C LYS A 618 -18.54 19.89 1.28
N TYR A 619 -19.11 20.34 0.15
CA TYR A 619 -18.88 21.68 -0.35
C TYR A 619 -20.12 22.32 -0.96
N ARG A 620 -20.06 23.64 -1.07
CA ARG A 620 -20.98 24.49 -1.81
C ARG A 620 -20.21 25.36 -2.78
N LEU A 621 -20.64 25.36 -4.03
CA LEU A 621 -20.17 26.26 -5.08
C LEU A 621 -21.32 27.18 -5.48
N THR A 622 -21.11 28.49 -5.45
CA THR A 622 -22.04 29.48 -5.98
C THR A 622 -21.41 30.18 -7.18
N LEU A 623 -22.16 30.32 -8.27
CA LEU A 623 -21.78 31.10 -9.44
C LEU A 623 -22.77 32.25 -9.62
N THR A 624 -22.28 33.49 -9.60
CA THR A 624 -23.09 34.70 -9.79
C THR A 624 -22.63 35.46 -11.02
N PRO A 625 -23.45 35.60 -12.08
CA PRO A 625 -23.09 36.43 -13.23
C PRO A 625 -22.88 37.88 -12.79
N THR A 626 -21.82 38.52 -13.26
CA THR A 626 -21.50 39.91 -12.89
C THR A 626 -21.87 40.94 -13.96
N ASP A 627 -22.29 40.47 -15.14
CA ASP A 627 -22.64 41.30 -16.31
C ASP A 627 -24.16 41.39 -16.59
#